data_AF-A0A6G2HDV0-F1
#
_entry.id   AF-A0A6G2HDV0-F1
#
_cell.length_a   1.000
_cell.length_b   1.000
_cell.length_c   1.000
_cell.angle_alpha   90.00
_cell.angle_beta   90.00
_cell.angle_gamma   90.00
#
_symmetry.space_group_name_H-M   'P 1'
#
loop_
_entity.id
_entity.type
_entity.pdbx_description
1 polymer ?
#
loop_
_entity_poly.entity_id
_entity_poly.type
_entity_poly.pdbx_seq_one_letter_code
_entity_poly.pdbx_strand_id
1 'polypeptide(L)'
;MLTLVTMIVILSALLVVGTVWEFEVQRLVTETRAVQTLFNTLLGGIILFVSVVLSINTAALAQEFAPLQVKLARIEDSIDFQIELEELVDEGVSPAGLQPFLEYVIGAISAETESLRTSENATGDERARADLLAFVDEIDTQLSLIENRIGRTNSQVSIVLLSTLEYPYARHINVTRRLKSVHGAELTESDHDSLVTLLQVLTVLASGREYFTTLYFKRELRNLSSSLLVPSLPVIVFTAYVLLAIDAGLFPQSTLPGLGSRLLYVNLAFVIALSPYVLLSSYMLRILTVSKHSLESTVFTLHSDGELEFDG
;
A
#
# COMPACT_ATOMS: atom_id res chain seq x y z
N MET A 1 -7.13 2.00 12.01
CA MET A 1 -6.50 1.14 13.04
C MET A 1 -5.13 1.66 13.43
N LEU A 2 -4.18 1.81 12.50
CA LEU A 2 -2.82 2.33 12.78
C LEU A 2 -2.83 3.69 13.49
N THR A 3 -3.64 4.65 13.04
CA THR A 3 -3.81 5.97 13.66
C THR A 3 -4.22 5.91 15.13
N LEU A 4 -5.25 5.12 15.44
CA LEU A 4 -5.79 4.94 16.78
C LEU A 4 -4.79 4.21 17.69
N VAL A 5 -4.09 3.21 17.17
CA VAL A 5 -3.01 2.52 17.89
C VAL A 5 -1.88 3.50 18.21
N THR A 6 -1.41 4.28 17.23
CA THR A 6 -0.34 5.26 17.45
C THR A 6 -0.75 6.32 18.48
N MET A 7 -1.99 6.79 18.46
CA MET A 7 -2.50 7.70 19.49
C MET A 7 -2.52 7.07 20.88
N ILE A 8 -3.00 5.83 20.99
CA ILE A 8 -3.02 5.10 22.27
C ILE A 8 -1.60 4.89 22.78
N VAL A 9 -0.64 4.57 21.90
CA VAL A 9 0.77 4.41 22.25
C VAL A 9 1.36 5.73 22.74
N ILE A 10 1.12 6.84 22.04
CA ILE A 10 1.59 8.18 22.45
C ILE A 10 0.97 8.56 23.80
N LEU A 11 -0.34 8.36 23.97
CA LEU A 11 -1.03 8.64 25.22
C LEU A 11 -0.47 7.78 26.37
N SER A 12 -0.29 6.49 26.14
CA SER A 12 0.24 5.56 27.14
C SER A 12 1.67 5.92 27.51
N ALA A 13 2.52 6.25 26.53
CA ALA A 13 3.89 6.69 26.78
C ALA A 13 3.94 7.98 27.60
N LEU A 14 3.11 8.97 27.28
CA LEU A 14 3.01 10.22 28.04
C LEU A 14 2.51 9.98 29.48
N LEU A 15 1.54 9.09 29.67
CA LEU A 15 1.06 8.71 31.00
C LEU A 15 2.12 7.97 31.80
N VAL A 16 2.84 7.01 31.19
CA VAL A 16 3.93 6.27 31.85
C VAL A 16 5.07 7.21 32.23
N VAL A 17 5.47 8.14 31.35
CA VAL A 17 6.49 9.15 31.69
C VAL A 17 6.00 10.05 32.82
N GLY A 18 4.71 10.44 32.80
CA GLY A 18 4.10 11.25 33.86
C GLY A 18 3.99 10.56 35.21
N THR A 19 3.87 9.22 35.25
CA THR A 19 3.83 8.44 36.49
C THR A 19 5.23 8.02 36.98
N VAL A 20 6.18 7.78 36.08
CA VAL A 20 7.55 7.37 36.43
C VAL A 20 8.42 8.56 36.85
N TRP A 21 8.21 9.74 36.25
CA TRP A 21 8.90 11.00 36.59
C TRP A 21 7.94 12.03 37.19
N GLU A 22 7.21 11.62 38.23
CA GLU A 22 6.12 12.39 38.80
C GLU A 22 6.54 13.79 39.31
N PHE A 23 7.73 13.95 39.90
CA PHE A 23 8.19 15.23 40.46
C PHE A 23 8.60 16.28 39.41
N GLU A 24 9.45 15.93 38.44
CA GLU A 24 9.86 16.84 37.35
C GLU A 24 8.70 17.18 36.41
N VAL A 25 7.87 16.20 36.05
CA VAL A 25 6.73 16.41 35.14
C VAL A 25 5.62 17.21 35.81
N GLN A 26 5.34 16.98 37.10
CA GLN A 26 4.42 17.84 37.85
C GLN A 26 4.93 19.29 37.89
N ARG A 27 6.23 19.54 38.09
CA ARG A 27 6.77 20.92 38.03
C ARG A 27 6.52 21.59 36.67
N LEU A 28 6.81 20.89 35.58
CA LEU A 28 6.58 21.37 34.21
C LEU A 28 5.11 21.63 33.88
N VAL A 29 4.21 20.75 34.34
CA VAL A 29 2.75 20.88 34.14
C VAL A 29 2.13 21.92 35.09
N THR A 30 2.74 22.17 36.25
CA THR A 30 2.32 23.21 37.19
C THR A 30 2.75 24.59 36.72
N GLU A 31 3.83 24.68 35.94
CA GLU A 31 4.24 25.90 35.27
C GLU A 31 3.32 26.22 34.08
N THR A 32 2.21 26.90 34.38
CA THR A 32 1.18 27.31 33.41
C THR A 32 1.78 27.95 32.15
N ARG A 33 2.85 28.73 32.28
CA ARG A 33 3.53 29.40 31.16
C ARG A 33 4.18 28.43 30.16
N ALA A 34 4.78 27.35 30.65
CA ALA A 34 5.41 26.35 29.79
C ALA A 34 4.35 25.62 28.95
N VAL A 35 3.26 25.20 29.60
CA VAL A 35 2.12 24.54 28.95
C VAL A 35 1.44 25.48 27.94
N GLN A 36 1.19 26.74 28.30
CA GLN A 36 0.65 27.76 27.38
C GLN A 36 1.54 27.94 26.15
N THR A 37 2.85 28.06 26.34
CA THR A 37 3.80 28.23 25.23
C THR A 37 3.77 27.05 24.28
N LEU A 38 3.70 25.82 24.83
CA LEU A 38 3.61 24.59 24.05
C LEU A 38 2.32 24.53 23.23
N PHE A 39 1.15 24.79 23.85
CA PHE A 39 -0.13 24.79 23.13
C PHE A 39 -0.24 25.92 22.12
N ASN A 40 0.33 27.10 22.39
CA ASN A 40 0.36 28.21 21.45
C ASN A 40 1.23 27.86 20.21
N THR A 41 2.40 27.27 20.44
CA THR A 41 3.28 26.78 19.36
C THR A 41 2.59 25.70 18.55
N LEU A 42 1.92 24.76 19.23
CA LEU A 42 1.19 23.67 18.59
C LEU A 42 -0.01 24.18 17.78
N LEU A 43 -0.77 25.14 18.29
CA LEU A 43 -1.87 25.78 17.58
C LEU A 43 -1.37 26.45 16.29
N GLY A 44 -0.30 27.25 16.36
CA GLY A 44 0.33 27.85 15.18
C GLY A 44 0.82 26.80 14.17
N GLY A 45 1.42 25.72 14.67
CA GLY A 45 1.85 24.58 13.86
C GLY A 45 0.69 23.88 13.17
N ILE A 46 -0.41 23.59 13.89
CA ILE A 46 -1.61 22.95 13.32
C ILE A 46 -2.21 23.84 12.23
N ILE A 47 -2.32 25.15 12.45
CA ILE A 47 -2.87 26.08 11.44
C ILE A 47 -2.01 26.06 10.17
N LEU A 48 -0.68 26.18 10.31
CA LEU A 48 0.25 26.11 9.18
C LEU A 48 0.14 24.77 8.45
N PHE A 49 0.12 23.69 9.21
CA PHE A 49 0.02 22.33 8.69
C PHE A 49 -1.26 22.12 7.86
N VAL A 50 -2.41 22.52 8.41
CA VAL A 50 -3.71 22.45 7.72
C VAL A 50 -3.72 23.32 6.47
N SER A 51 -3.09 24.50 6.52
CA SER A 51 -2.96 25.40 5.37
C SER A 51 -2.15 24.75 4.24
N VAL A 52 -1.01 24.15 4.55
CA VAL A 52 -0.18 23.42 3.56
C VAL A 52 -0.95 22.25 2.96
N VAL A 53 -1.60 21.42 3.79
CA VAL A 53 -2.37 20.27 3.29
C VAL A 53 -3.54 20.72 2.42
N LEU A 54 -4.26 21.77 2.82
CA LEU A 54 -5.33 22.33 2.02
C LEU A 54 -4.80 22.82 0.66
N SER A 55 -3.66 23.52 0.65
CA SER A 55 -3.03 23.99 -0.59
C SER A 55 -2.69 22.82 -1.52
N ILE A 56 -2.04 21.77 -1.02
CA ILE A 56 -1.72 20.56 -1.81
C ILE A 56 -2.99 19.92 -2.36
N ASN A 57 -4.02 19.78 -1.52
CA ASN A 57 -5.29 19.19 -1.95
C ASN A 57 -5.99 20.02 -3.03
N THR A 58 -5.99 21.35 -2.90
CA THR A 58 -6.55 22.23 -3.93
C THR A 58 -5.79 22.13 -5.25
N ALA A 59 -4.46 21.98 -5.21
CA ALA A 59 -3.66 21.76 -6.41
C ALA A 59 -3.93 20.39 -7.06
N ALA A 60 -4.11 19.33 -6.27
CA ALA A 60 -4.45 18.00 -6.77
C ALA A 60 -5.87 17.97 -7.38
N LEU A 61 -6.85 18.60 -6.73
CA LEU A 61 -8.21 18.74 -7.26
C LEU A 61 -8.24 19.51 -8.58
N ALA A 62 -7.40 20.55 -8.73
CA ALA A 62 -7.27 21.28 -9.98
C ALA A 62 -6.90 20.37 -11.17
N GLN A 63 -6.13 19.31 -10.93
CA GLN A 63 -5.77 18.33 -11.96
C GLN A 63 -6.92 17.38 -12.32
N GLU A 64 -7.89 17.15 -11.42
CA GLU A 64 -9.05 16.28 -11.70
C GLU A 64 -10.10 16.95 -12.60
N PHE A 65 -10.05 18.27 -12.78
CA PHE A 65 -10.89 19.01 -13.72
C PHE A 65 -10.38 18.98 -15.17
N ALA A 66 -9.60 17.94 -15.52
CA ALA A 66 -9.15 17.71 -16.89
C ALA A 66 -10.32 17.73 -17.90
N PRO A 67 -10.09 18.20 -19.14
CA PRO A 67 -11.09 18.22 -20.19
C PRO A 67 -11.77 16.86 -20.37
N LEU A 68 -13.07 16.85 -20.69
CA LEU A 68 -13.85 15.62 -20.86
C LEU A 68 -13.18 14.63 -21.83
N GLN A 69 -12.51 15.14 -22.86
CA GLN A 69 -11.79 14.34 -23.86
C GLN A 69 -10.68 13.48 -23.22
N VAL A 70 -9.95 14.03 -22.25
CA VAL A 70 -8.90 13.30 -21.52
C VAL A 70 -9.50 12.21 -20.64
N LYS A 71 -10.69 12.46 -20.08
CA LYS A 71 -11.40 11.45 -19.28
C LYS A 71 -11.95 10.32 -20.14
N LEU A 72 -12.48 10.62 -21.32
CA LEU A 72 -12.97 9.64 -22.29
C LEU A 72 -11.84 8.75 -22.81
N ALA A 73 -10.72 9.35 -23.25
CA ALA A 73 -9.55 8.58 -23.70
C ALA A 73 -9.07 7.58 -22.64
N ARG A 74 -9.03 8.00 -21.36
CA ARG A 74 -8.66 7.08 -20.27
C ARG A 74 -9.63 5.91 -20.07
N ILE A 75 -10.93 6.13 -20.31
CA ILE A 75 -11.94 5.06 -20.22
C ILE A 75 -11.75 4.10 -21.39
N GLU A 76 -11.52 4.62 -22.59
CA GLU A 76 -11.23 3.83 -23.80
C GLU A 76 -9.98 2.97 -23.60
N ASP A 77 -8.86 3.56 -23.17
CA ASP A 77 -7.63 2.83 -22.83
C ASP A 77 -7.87 1.71 -21.79
N SER A 78 -8.79 1.92 -20.84
CA SER A 78 -9.11 0.91 -19.81
C SER A 78 -9.96 -0.24 -20.35
N ILE A 79 -10.84 0.04 -21.32
CA ILE A 79 -11.68 -0.95 -21.98
C ILE A 79 -10.83 -1.75 -22.96
N ASP A 80 -9.98 -1.09 -23.75
CA ASP A 80 -9.06 -1.76 -24.68
C ASP A 80 -8.15 -2.74 -23.93
N PHE A 81 -7.65 -2.34 -22.76
CA PHE A 81 -6.88 -3.23 -21.89
C PHE A 81 -7.69 -4.42 -21.36
N GLN A 82 -8.99 -4.25 -21.07
CA GLN A 82 -9.86 -5.37 -20.68
C GLN A 82 -10.06 -6.33 -21.85
N ILE A 83 -10.29 -5.81 -23.06
CA ILE A 83 -10.47 -6.62 -24.27
C ILE A 83 -9.20 -7.40 -24.61
N GLU A 84 -8.02 -6.77 -24.54
CA GLU A 84 -6.74 -7.44 -24.76
C GLU A 84 -6.52 -8.59 -23.77
N LEU A 85 -6.95 -8.43 -22.52
CA LEU A 85 -6.91 -9.50 -21.52
C LEU A 85 -7.93 -10.61 -21.79
N GLU A 86 -9.14 -10.27 -22.26
CA GLU A 86 -10.17 -11.25 -22.64
C GLU A 86 -9.75 -12.11 -23.84
N GLU A 87 -8.93 -11.59 -24.75
CA GLU A 87 -8.37 -12.37 -25.87
C GLU A 87 -7.30 -13.38 -25.41
N LEU A 88 -6.64 -13.12 -24.28
CA LEU A 88 -5.55 -13.94 -23.75
C LEU A 88 -6.04 -15.08 -22.85
N VAL A 89 -7.27 -14.99 -22.35
CA VAL A 89 -7.79 -15.89 -21.34
C VAL A 89 -9.17 -16.38 -21.78
N ASP A 90 -9.33 -17.69 -21.93
CA ASP A 90 -10.54 -18.33 -22.46
C ASP A 90 -11.76 -18.28 -21.49
N GLU A 91 -11.65 -17.49 -20.40
CA GLU A 91 -12.65 -17.37 -19.32
C GLU A 91 -13.50 -16.09 -19.40
N GLY A 92 -13.96 -15.67 -20.57
CA GLY A 92 -14.99 -14.62 -20.68
C GLY A 92 -14.55 -13.23 -20.14
N VAL A 93 -15.52 -12.41 -19.72
CA VAL A 93 -15.33 -10.96 -19.49
C VAL A 93 -14.40 -10.65 -18.30
N SER A 94 -13.40 -9.81 -18.52
CA SER A 94 -12.42 -9.41 -17.50
C SER A 94 -13.10 -8.63 -16.35
N PRO A 95 -12.90 -9.01 -15.09
CA PRO A 95 -13.62 -8.39 -13.98
C PRO A 95 -13.03 -7.01 -13.59
N ALA A 96 -13.91 -6.11 -13.12
CA ALA A 96 -13.53 -4.72 -12.81
C ALA A 96 -12.85 -4.50 -11.44
N GLY A 97 -12.82 -5.51 -10.57
CA GLY A 97 -12.27 -5.41 -9.21
C GLY A 97 -10.85 -5.97 -9.12
N LEU A 98 -10.00 -5.38 -8.27
CA LEU A 98 -8.61 -5.84 -8.07
C LEU A 98 -8.51 -7.34 -7.73
N GLN A 99 -9.28 -7.81 -6.75
CA GLN A 99 -9.21 -9.20 -6.31
C GLN A 99 -9.71 -10.16 -7.42
N PRO A 100 -10.91 -9.96 -7.99
CA PRO A 100 -11.35 -10.75 -9.14
C PRO A 100 -10.39 -10.71 -10.34
N PHE A 101 -9.80 -9.56 -10.65
CA PHE A 101 -8.81 -9.42 -11.72
C PHE A 101 -7.57 -10.28 -11.42
N LEU A 102 -7.11 -10.26 -10.18
CA LEU A 102 -5.95 -11.03 -9.79
C LEU A 102 -6.24 -12.54 -9.79
N GLU A 103 -7.40 -12.95 -9.31
CA GLU A 103 -7.87 -14.35 -9.39
C GLU A 103 -7.96 -14.81 -10.84
N TYR A 104 -8.48 -13.96 -11.74
CA TYR A 104 -8.57 -14.22 -13.17
C TYR A 104 -7.19 -14.41 -13.82
N VAL A 105 -6.26 -13.49 -13.58
CA VAL A 105 -4.91 -13.57 -14.15
C VAL A 105 -4.11 -14.74 -13.55
N ILE A 106 -4.25 -15.02 -12.25
CA ILE A 106 -3.62 -16.19 -11.63
C ILE A 106 -4.16 -17.48 -12.25
N GLY A 107 -5.48 -17.58 -12.46
CA GLY A 107 -6.11 -18.71 -13.13
C GLY A 107 -5.53 -18.95 -14.53
N ALA A 108 -5.35 -17.87 -15.31
CA ALA A 108 -4.73 -17.94 -16.64
C ALA A 108 -3.27 -18.43 -16.59
N ILE A 109 -2.46 -17.93 -15.64
CA ILE A 109 -1.08 -18.40 -15.48
C ILE A 109 -1.06 -19.89 -15.11
N SER A 110 -1.91 -20.31 -14.18
CA SER A 110 -2.03 -21.72 -13.76
C SER A 110 -2.49 -22.64 -14.91
N ALA A 111 -3.35 -22.17 -15.80
CA ALA A 111 -3.78 -22.94 -16.97
C ALA A 111 -2.61 -23.15 -17.95
N GLU A 112 -1.83 -22.11 -18.21
CA GLU A 112 -0.65 -22.21 -19.08
C GLU A 112 0.46 -23.07 -18.47
N THR A 113 0.70 -22.98 -17.15
CA THR A 113 1.68 -23.85 -16.49
C THR A 113 1.27 -25.33 -16.55
N GLU A 114 -0.02 -25.63 -16.43
CA GLU A 114 -0.53 -27.00 -16.56
C GLU A 114 -0.46 -27.50 -18.02
N SER A 115 -0.70 -26.64 -19.01
CA SER A 115 -0.47 -26.95 -20.43
C SER A 115 0.99 -27.34 -20.69
N LEU A 116 1.94 -26.55 -20.18
CA LEU A 116 3.38 -26.83 -20.28
C LEU A 116 3.77 -28.14 -19.55
N ARG A 117 3.09 -28.51 -18.46
CA ARG A 117 3.32 -29.75 -17.73
C ARG A 117 2.79 -30.98 -18.47
N THR A 118 1.60 -30.86 -19.06
CA THR A 118 0.86 -31.98 -19.68
C THR A 118 1.22 -32.24 -21.14
N SER A 119 2.01 -31.37 -21.76
CA SER A 119 2.56 -31.56 -23.10
C SER A 119 3.36 -32.87 -23.21
N GLU A 120 2.69 -33.96 -23.60
CA GLU A 120 3.20 -35.34 -23.62
C GLU A 120 4.31 -35.56 -24.67
N ASN A 121 4.39 -34.72 -25.70
CA ASN A 121 5.41 -34.81 -26.75
C ASN A 121 6.67 -34.04 -26.32
N ALA A 122 7.26 -34.47 -25.20
CA ALA A 122 8.47 -33.89 -24.64
C ALA A 122 9.46 -33.53 -25.75
N THR A 123 9.76 -32.23 -25.82
CA THR A 123 11.05 -31.66 -26.18
C THR A 123 12.09 -32.76 -26.45
N GLY A 124 12.68 -32.82 -27.65
CA GLY A 124 13.65 -33.88 -28.00
C GLY A 124 14.91 -33.91 -27.12
N ASP A 125 15.06 -32.91 -26.24
CA ASP A 125 16.10 -32.75 -25.24
C ASP A 125 15.54 -32.83 -23.80
N GLU A 126 16.07 -33.75 -23.02
CA GLU A 126 15.71 -33.99 -21.62
C GLU A 126 16.07 -32.78 -20.73
N ARG A 127 17.11 -32.02 -21.08
CA ARG A 127 17.53 -30.84 -20.29
C ARG A 127 16.54 -29.70 -20.43
N ALA A 128 16.17 -29.36 -21.67
CA ALA A 128 15.13 -28.38 -21.95
C ALA A 128 13.81 -28.70 -21.22
N ARG A 129 13.44 -29.98 -21.15
CA ARG A 129 12.25 -30.44 -20.41
C ARG A 129 12.40 -30.29 -18.90
N ALA A 130 13.57 -30.62 -18.34
CA ALA A 130 13.83 -30.45 -16.92
C ALA A 130 13.79 -28.97 -16.49
N ASP A 131 14.40 -28.08 -17.27
CA ASP A 131 14.42 -26.64 -17.01
C ASP A 131 13.02 -26.03 -17.09
N LEU A 132 12.21 -26.46 -18.07
CA LEU A 132 10.81 -26.05 -18.21
C LEU A 132 9.97 -26.48 -16.99
N LEU A 133 10.09 -27.74 -16.56
CA LEU A 133 9.34 -28.26 -15.42
C LEU A 133 9.76 -27.60 -14.11
N ALA A 134 11.05 -27.33 -13.92
CA ALA A 134 11.55 -26.58 -12.76
C ALA A 134 10.96 -25.16 -12.70
N PHE A 135 10.84 -24.50 -13.86
CA PHE A 135 10.23 -23.18 -13.94
C PHE A 135 8.72 -23.21 -13.66
N VAL A 136 8.00 -24.20 -14.19
CA VAL A 136 6.58 -24.43 -13.91
C VAL A 136 6.33 -24.66 -12.41
N ASP A 137 7.15 -25.48 -11.75
CA ASP A 137 7.05 -25.75 -10.30
C ASP A 137 7.31 -24.48 -9.46
N GLU A 138 8.27 -23.65 -9.89
CA GLU A 138 8.52 -22.34 -9.27
C GLU A 138 7.28 -21.43 -9.37
N ILE A 139 6.67 -21.32 -10.55
CA ILE A 139 5.46 -20.50 -10.74
C ILE A 139 4.32 -21.01 -9.86
N ASP A 140 3.99 -22.30 -9.91
CA ASP A 140 2.87 -22.89 -9.15
C ASP A 140 3.04 -22.69 -7.63
N THR A 141 4.28 -22.83 -7.14
CA THR A 141 4.61 -22.54 -5.74
C THR A 141 4.30 -21.09 -5.38
N GLN A 142 4.70 -20.13 -6.22
CA GLN A 142 4.45 -18.70 -5.98
C GLN A 142 2.96 -18.35 -6.07
N LEU A 143 2.24 -18.90 -7.06
CA LEU A 143 0.79 -18.67 -7.21
C LEU A 143 0.02 -19.21 -5.99
N SER A 144 0.36 -20.41 -5.53
CA SER A 144 -0.24 -21.02 -4.35
C SER A 144 -0.06 -20.16 -3.08
N LEU A 145 1.09 -19.50 -2.92
CA LEU A 145 1.31 -18.58 -1.80
C LEU A 145 0.41 -17.34 -1.87
N ILE A 146 0.17 -16.82 -3.07
CA ILE A 146 -0.66 -15.65 -3.30
C ILE A 146 -2.14 -15.98 -3.12
N GLU A 147 -2.62 -17.06 -3.73
CA GLU A 147 -4.01 -17.53 -3.58
C GLU A 147 -4.38 -17.75 -2.11
N ASN A 148 -3.50 -18.41 -1.35
CA ASN A 148 -3.69 -18.61 0.08
C ASN A 148 -3.79 -17.29 0.86
N ARG A 149 -3.06 -16.25 0.44
CA ARG A 149 -3.06 -14.95 1.09
C ARG A 149 -4.28 -14.12 0.73
N ILE A 150 -4.72 -14.19 -0.53
CA ILE A 150 -5.97 -13.57 -1.01
C ILE A 150 -7.18 -14.21 -0.32
N GLY A 151 -7.28 -15.55 -0.34
CA GLY A 151 -8.43 -16.28 0.21
C GLY A 151 -8.60 -16.17 1.73
N ARG A 152 -7.51 -15.94 2.48
CA ARG A 152 -7.57 -15.71 3.93
C ARG A 152 -7.93 -14.29 4.33
N THR A 153 -7.83 -13.33 3.40
CA THR A 153 -7.99 -11.92 3.74
C THR A 153 -9.39 -11.46 3.38
N ASN A 154 -10.19 -11.09 4.39
CA ASN A 154 -11.46 -10.39 4.19
C ASN A 154 -11.24 -9.02 3.52
N SER A 155 -11.18 -8.99 2.18
CA SER A 155 -11.40 -7.82 1.32
C SER A 155 -10.53 -6.57 1.56
N GLN A 156 -9.40 -6.68 2.28
CA GLN A 156 -8.49 -5.55 2.48
C GLN A 156 -7.64 -5.32 1.24
N VAL A 157 -8.04 -4.32 0.44
CA VAL A 157 -7.37 -3.90 -0.82
C VAL A 157 -5.85 -3.75 -0.66
N SER A 158 -5.35 -3.24 0.47
CA SER A 158 -3.90 -3.11 0.69
C SER A 158 -3.17 -4.43 0.79
N ILE A 159 -3.79 -5.47 1.35
CA ILE A 159 -3.17 -6.79 1.47
C ILE A 159 -3.21 -7.50 0.12
N VAL A 160 -4.34 -7.41 -0.59
CA VAL A 160 -4.46 -7.98 -1.95
C VAL A 160 -3.40 -7.36 -2.86
N LEU A 161 -3.28 -6.02 -2.88
CA LEU A 161 -2.27 -5.31 -3.65
C LEU A 161 -0.84 -5.69 -3.22
N LEU A 162 -0.56 -5.73 -1.91
CA LEU A 162 0.77 -6.10 -1.42
C LEU A 162 1.17 -7.51 -1.85
N SER A 163 0.21 -8.44 -1.87
CA SER A 163 0.43 -9.80 -2.37
C SER A 163 0.85 -9.81 -3.84
N THR A 164 0.22 -8.95 -4.66
CA THR A 164 0.61 -8.74 -6.06
C THR A 164 1.98 -8.07 -6.19
N LEU A 165 2.32 -7.19 -5.26
CA LEU A 165 3.61 -6.48 -5.27
C LEU A 165 4.79 -7.41 -4.94
N GLU A 166 4.56 -8.45 -4.15
CA GLU A 166 5.57 -9.45 -3.79
C GLU A 166 5.80 -10.51 -4.87
N TYR A 167 4.88 -10.67 -5.84
CA TYR A 167 5.05 -11.65 -6.91
C TYR A 167 6.23 -11.27 -7.83
N PRO A 168 7.19 -12.18 -8.07
CA PRO A 168 8.40 -11.90 -8.85
C PRO A 168 8.16 -11.94 -10.37
N TYR A 169 7.18 -11.18 -10.88
CA TYR A 169 6.80 -11.19 -12.30
C TYR A 169 7.97 -10.90 -13.25
N ALA A 170 8.85 -9.96 -12.88
CA ALA A 170 10.01 -9.58 -13.69
C ALA A 170 10.96 -10.76 -13.91
N ARG A 171 11.17 -11.57 -12.87
CA ARG A 171 11.98 -12.79 -12.97
C ARG A 171 11.31 -13.79 -13.89
N HIS A 172 10.01 -14.04 -13.72
CA HIS A 172 9.29 -15.00 -14.56
C HIS A 172 9.28 -14.56 -16.04
N ILE A 173 9.07 -13.28 -16.34
CA ILE A 173 9.20 -12.73 -17.71
C ILE A 173 10.60 -13.00 -18.28
N ASN A 174 11.66 -12.75 -17.50
CA ASN A 174 13.03 -12.95 -17.95
C ASN A 174 13.35 -14.44 -18.17
N VAL A 175 12.90 -15.33 -17.28
CA VAL A 175 13.11 -16.79 -17.41
C VAL A 175 12.34 -17.33 -18.60
N THR A 176 11.07 -16.93 -18.82
CA THR A 176 10.29 -17.31 -20.02
C THR A 176 11.01 -16.89 -21.30
N ARG A 177 11.54 -15.66 -21.34
CA ARG A 177 12.33 -15.17 -22.49
C ARG A 177 13.64 -15.95 -22.69
N ARG A 178 14.31 -16.33 -21.59
CA ARG A 178 15.54 -17.14 -21.63
C ARG A 178 15.27 -18.55 -22.14
N LEU A 179 14.25 -19.23 -21.61
CA LEU A 179 13.85 -20.57 -22.07
C LEU A 179 13.54 -20.57 -23.57
N LYS A 180 12.77 -19.58 -24.04
CA LYS A 180 12.48 -19.42 -25.47
C LYS A 180 13.74 -19.15 -26.30
N SER A 181 14.72 -18.40 -25.77
CA SER A 181 15.95 -18.09 -26.49
C SER A 181 16.96 -19.24 -26.51
N VAL A 182 17.05 -20.02 -25.43
CA VAL A 182 18.05 -21.10 -25.28
C VAL A 182 17.54 -22.40 -25.89
N HIS A 183 16.30 -22.78 -25.58
CA HIS A 183 15.71 -24.06 -25.97
C HIS A 183 14.69 -23.94 -27.10
N GLY A 184 14.53 -22.76 -27.71
CA GLY A 184 13.49 -22.50 -28.70
C GLY A 184 13.46 -23.45 -29.91
N ALA A 185 14.59 -24.06 -30.28
CA ALA A 185 14.68 -25.02 -31.37
C ALA A 185 14.30 -26.46 -30.95
N GLU A 186 14.32 -26.74 -29.64
CA GLU A 186 14.08 -28.06 -29.05
C GLU A 186 12.63 -28.18 -28.56
N LEU A 187 12.00 -27.04 -28.23
CA LEU A 187 10.60 -26.93 -27.83
C LEU A 187 9.63 -27.33 -28.96
N THR A 188 8.53 -27.97 -28.57
CA THR A 188 7.44 -28.22 -29.51
C THR A 188 6.70 -26.93 -29.84
N GLU A 189 5.95 -26.92 -30.94
CA GLU A 189 5.07 -25.80 -31.30
C GLU A 189 4.08 -25.48 -30.16
N SER A 190 3.55 -26.52 -29.50
CA SER A 190 2.65 -26.37 -28.34
C SER A 190 3.34 -25.69 -27.16
N ASP A 191 4.56 -26.11 -26.80
CA ASP A 191 5.30 -25.50 -25.68
C ASP A 191 5.67 -24.05 -26.00
N HIS A 192 6.04 -23.78 -27.26
CA HIS A 192 6.35 -22.44 -27.72
C HIS A 192 5.14 -21.51 -27.60
N ASP A 193 3.96 -21.95 -28.02
CA ASP A 193 2.74 -21.17 -27.95
C ASP A 193 2.31 -20.92 -26.50
N SER A 194 2.33 -21.93 -25.64
CA SER A 194 2.06 -21.73 -24.21
C SER A 194 3.07 -20.80 -23.52
N LEU A 195 4.36 -20.84 -23.87
CA LEU A 195 5.33 -19.86 -23.35
C LEU A 195 5.08 -18.43 -23.86
N VAL A 196 4.56 -18.27 -25.08
CA VAL A 196 4.16 -16.96 -25.62
C VAL A 196 2.95 -16.42 -24.88
N THR A 197 1.92 -17.24 -24.67
CA THR A 197 0.73 -16.86 -23.89
C THR A 197 1.10 -16.54 -22.45
N LEU A 198 1.91 -17.39 -21.80
CA LEU A 198 2.41 -17.15 -20.45
C LEU A 198 3.15 -15.80 -20.35
N LEU A 199 3.99 -15.46 -21.33
CA LEU A 199 4.68 -14.16 -21.38
C LEU A 199 3.69 -12.99 -21.47
N GLN A 200 2.64 -13.12 -22.28
CA GLN A 200 1.60 -12.10 -22.44
C GLN A 200 0.81 -11.93 -21.14
N VAL A 201 0.34 -13.02 -20.52
CA VAL A 201 -0.39 -12.99 -19.25
C VAL A 201 0.45 -12.39 -18.12
N LEU A 202 1.74 -12.76 -18.01
CA LEU A 202 2.68 -12.14 -17.05
C LEU A 202 2.86 -10.63 -17.29
N THR A 203 2.82 -10.20 -18.55
CA THR A 203 2.90 -8.77 -18.91
C THR A 203 1.62 -8.05 -18.50
N VAL A 204 0.45 -8.66 -18.68
CA VAL A 204 -0.82 -8.10 -18.20
C VAL A 204 -0.84 -8.01 -16.68
N LEU A 205 -0.32 -9.01 -15.96
CA LEU A 205 -0.17 -8.95 -14.51
C LEU A 205 0.68 -7.74 -14.08
N ALA A 206 1.80 -7.50 -14.77
CA ALA A 206 2.68 -6.36 -14.51
C ALA A 206 1.96 -5.02 -14.72
N SER A 207 1.26 -4.87 -15.85
CA SER A 207 0.48 -3.67 -16.18
C SER A 207 -0.65 -3.43 -15.19
N GLY A 208 -1.41 -4.48 -14.87
CA GLY A 208 -2.50 -4.44 -13.89
C GLY A 208 -2.00 -4.03 -12.50
N ARG A 209 -0.88 -4.60 -12.04
CA ARG A 209 -0.22 -4.23 -10.78
C ARG A 209 0.09 -2.73 -10.73
N GLU A 210 0.68 -2.16 -11.77
CA GLU A 210 1.01 -0.72 -11.83
C GLU A 210 -0.27 0.15 -11.84
N TYR A 211 -1.28 -0.26 -12.60
CA TYR A 211 -2.58 0.41 -12.63
C TYR A 211 -3.24 0.45 -11.25
N PHE A 212 -3.35 -0.71 -10.58
CA PHE A 212 -3.96 -0.80 -9.26
C PHE A 212 -3.12 -0.15 -8.17
N THR A 213 -1.79 -0.15 -8.29
CA THR A 213 -0.89 0.61 -7.39
C THR A 213 -1.15 2.10 -7.50
N THR A 214 -1.27 2.60 -8.74
CA THR A 214 -1.63 4.01 -8.98
C THR A 214 -3.01 4.34 -8.42
N LEU A 215 -4.01 3.48 -8.62
CA LEU A 215 -5.35 3.67 -8.09
C LEU A 215 -5.36 3.66 -6.55
N TYR A 216 -4.56 2.79 -5.94
CA TYR A 216 -4.37 2.74 -4.50
C TYR A 216 -3.77 4.05 -3.96
N PHE A 217 -2.70 4.56 -4.56
CA PHE A 217 -2.11 5.83 -4.14
C PHE A 217 -3.09 7.00 -4.29
N LYS A 218 -3.84 7.08 -5.39
CA LYS A 218 -4.89 8.10 -5.58
C LYS A 218 -5.96 8.00 -4.50
N ARG A 219 -6.45 6.79 -4.22
CA ARG A 219 -7.44 6.53 -3.17
C ARG A 219 -6.91 6.95 -1.79
N GLU A 220 -5.66 6.60 -1.48
CA GLU A 220 -5.05 6.87 -0.19
C GLU A 220 -4.80 8.37 0.02
N LEU A 221 -4.37 9.08 -1.02
CA LEU A 221 -4.23 10.55 -1.01
C LEU A 221 -5.58 11.25 -0.81
N ARG A 222 -6.62 10.82 -1.51
CA ARG A 222 -7.99 11.34 -1.33
C ARG A 222 -8.50 11.09 0.10
N ASN A 223 -8.28 9.88 0.62
CA ASN A 223 -8.69 9.52 1.97
C ASN A 223 -7.92 10.32 3.03
N LEU A 224 -6.62 10.54 2.83
CA LEU A 224 -5.79 11.40 3.68
C LEU A 224 -6.37 12.82 3.73
N SER A 225 -6.66 13.40 2.57
CA SER A 225 -7.23 14.75 2.49
C SER A 225 -8.54 14.88 3.29
N SER A 226 -9.50 13.99 3.04
CA SER A 226 -10.78 13.99 3.77
C SER A 226 -10.58 13.76 5.28
N SER A 227 -9.75 12.77 5.64
CA SER A 227 -9.51 12.41 7.03
C SER A 227 -8.68 13.43 7.79
N LEU A 228 -7.99 14.34 7.11
CA LEU A 228 -7.21 15.41 7.72
C LEU A 228 -8.04 16.69 7.82
N LEU A 229 -8.73 17.10 6.75
CA LEU A 229 -9.47 18.36 6.73
C LEU A 229 -10.66 18.37 7.71
N VAL A 230 -11.43 17.29 7.77
CA VAL A 230 -12.64 17.21 8.60
C VAL A 230 -12.34 17.38 10.10
N PRO A 231 -11.40 16.63 10.71
CA PRO A 231 -11.10 16.78 12.15
C PRO A 231 -10.21 17.99 12.47
N SER A 232 -9.47 18.52 11.49
CA SER A 232 -8.50 19.60 11.76
C SER A 232 -9.14 20.88 12.31
N LEU A 233 -10.28 21.30 11.78
CA LEU A 233 -10.96 22.52 12.24
C LEU A 233 -11.49 22.37 13.68
N PRO A 234 -12.20 21.28 14.04
CA PRO A 234 -12.52 20.97 15.44
C PRO A 234 -11.29 20.93 16.35
N VAL A 235 -10.17 20.37 15.90
CA VAL A 235 -8.93 20.30 16.68
C VAL A 235 -8.34 21.68 16.93
N ILE A 236 -8.36 22.58 15.94
CA ILE A 236 -7.91 23.98 16.11
C ILE A 236 -8.79 24.68 17.15
N VAL A 237 -10.11 24.58 17.03
CA VAL A 237 -11.06 25.19 17.98
C VAL A 237 -10.87 24.63 19.38
N PHE A 238 -10.70 23.31 19.50
CA PHE A 238 -10.43 22.64 20.77
C PHE A 238 -9.10 23.12 21.38
N THR A 239 -8.03 23.20 20.59
CA THR A 239 -6.70 23.65 21.05
C THR A 239 -6.74 25.11 21.51
N ALA A 240 -7.46 25.97 20.79
CA ALA A 240 -7.69 27.35 21.19
C ALA A 240 -8.49 27.45 22.49
N TYR A 241 -9.53 26.63 22.65
CA TYR A 241 -10.31 26.55 23.89
C TYR A 241 -9.46 26.09 25.08
N VAL A 242 -8.61 25.06 24.89
CA VAL A 242 -7.66 24.60 25.91
C VAL A 242 -6.72 25.73 26.34
N LEU A 243 -6.22 26.53 25.40
CA LEU A 243 -5.35 27.68 25.71
C LEU A 243 -6.07 28.71 26.58
N LEU A 244 -7.32 29.05 26.24
CA LEU A 244 -8.17 29.96 27.03
C LEU A 244 -8.48 29.38 28.42
N ALA A 245 -8.76 28.08 28.51
CA ALA A 245 -9.03 27.40 29.78
C ALA A 245 -7.81 27.42 30.70
N ILE A 246 -6.61 27.19 30.15
CA ILE A 246 -5.34 27.25 30.89
C ILE A 246 -5.09 28.68 31.40
N ASP A 247 -5.34 29.71 30.58
CA ASP A 247 -5.19 31.11 30.95
C ASP A 247 -6.17 31.55 32.06
N ALA A 248 -7.41 31.08 31.97
CA ALA A 248 -8.43 31.30 32.99
C ALA A 248 -8.23 30.46 34.27
N GLY A 249 -7.25 29.55 34.30
CA GLY A 249 -7.03 28.63 35.41
C GLY A 249 -8.15 27.59 35.60
N LEU A 250 -8.98 27.38 34.57
CA LEU A 250 -10.12 26.48 34.58
C LEU A 250 -9.67 25.06 34.25
N PHE A 251 -9.27 24.31 35.27
CA PHE A 251 -8.97 22.89 35.15
C PHE A 251 -10.17 22.06 35.64
N PRO A 252 -10.62 21.04 34.88
CA PRO A 252 -11.68 20.15 35.36
C PRO A 252 -11.25 19.50 36.68
N GLN A 253 -12.15 19.44 37.67
CA GLN A 253 -11.89 18.84 38.99
C GLN A 253 -12.25 17.34 39.02
N SER A 254 -11.91 16.59 37.96
CA SER A 254 -12.20 15.15 37.92
C SER A 254 -11.11 14.36 38.62
N THR A 255 -11.43 13.76 39.76
CA THR A 255 -10.51 12.90 40.52
C THR A 255 -10.59 11.46 40.01
N LEU A 256 -9.68 11.07 39.11
CA LEU A 256 -9.32 9.67 38.93
C LEU A 256 -8.31 9.29 40.03
N PRO A 257 -8.52 8.19 40.77
CA PRO A 257 -7.60 7.80 41.84
C PRO A 257 -6.21 7.50 41.27
N GLY A 258 -5.19 8.22 41.75
CA GLY A 258 -3.77 8.01 41.41
C GLY A 258 -3.18 8.87 40.30
N LEU A 259 -3.97 9.70 39.60
CA LEU A 259 -3.47 10.61 38.56
C LEU A 259 -3.93 12.04 38.82
N GLY A 260 -3.00 13.00 38.79
CA GLY A 260 -3.34 14.42 38.91
C GLY A 260 -4.29 14.84 37.78
N SER A 261 -5.48 15.36 38.12
CA SER A 261 -6.52 15.75 37.15
C SER A 261 -6.00 16.71 36.05
N ARG A 262 -5.08 17.61 36.43
CA ARG A 262 -4.40 18.52 35.51
C ARG A 262 -3.49 17.79 34.51
N LEU A 263 -2.73 16.80 34.96
CA LEU A 263 -1.80 16.03 34.11
C LEU A 263 -2.58 15.21 33.07
N LEU A 264 -3.68 14.58 33.49
CA LEU A 264 -4.58 13.88 32.58
C LEU A 264 -5.18 14.80 31.51
N TYR A 265 -5.69 15.96 31.93
CA TYR A 265 -6.28 16.93 31.02
C TYR A 265 -5.26 17.44 29.99
N VAL A 266 -4.06 17.83 30.43
CA VAL A 266 -2.99 18.33 29.56
C VAL A 266 -2.54 17.25 28.58
N ASN A 267 -2.32 16.02 29.02
CA ASN A 267 -1.91 14.92 28.14
C ASN A 267 -3.00 14.57 27.12
N LEU A 268 -4.27 14.51 27.54
CA LEU A 268 -5.36 14.24 26.62
C LEU A 268 -5.50 15.37 25.58
N ALA A 269 -5.45 16.62 26.03
CA ALA A 269 -5.51 17.77 25.15
C ALA A 269 -4.35 17.79 24.15
N PHE A 270 -3.15 17.43 24.60
CA PHE A 270 -1.98 17.32 23.74
C PHE A 270 -2.12 16.22 22.68
N VAL A 271 -2.61 15.03 23.05
CA VAL A 271 -2.84 13.92 22.12
C VAL A 271 -3.91 14.29 21.07
N ILE A 272 -4.99 14.96 21.49
CA ILE A 272 -6.01 15.47 20.57
C ILE A 272 -5.40 16.50 19.61
N ALA A 273 -4.60 17.43 20.11
CA ALA A 273 -3.94 18.45 19.30
C ALA A 273 -2.91 17.85 18.32
N LEU A 274 -2.22 16.78 18.70
CA LEU A 274 -1.27 16.06 17.84
C LEU A 274 -1.96 15.18 16.78
N SER A 275 -3.28 15.00 16.86
CA SER A 275 -4.02 14.11 15.97
C SER A 275 -3.78 14.28 14.48
N PRO A 276 -3.74 15.50 13.91
CA PRO A 276 -3.59 15.67 12.47
C PRO A 276 -2.22 15.18 11.98
N TYR A 277 -1.18 15.34 12.81
CA TYR A 277 0.18 14.87 12.52
C TYR A 277 0.29 13.34 12.55
N VAL A 278 -0.35 12.71 13.55
CA VAL A 278 -0.39 11.24 13.66
C VAL A 278 -1.16 10.63 12.49
N LEU A 279 -2.28 11.26 12.10
CA LEU A 279 -3.04 10.87 10.92
C LEU A 279 -2.15 10.91 9.67
N LEU A 280 -1.51 12.05 9.40
CA LEU A 280 -0.61 12.17 8.24
C LEU A 280 0.50 11.12 8.27
N SER A 281 1.17 10.97 9.41
CA SER A 281 2.28 10.02 9.54
C SER A 281 1.82 8.58 9.26
N SER A 282 0.64 8.20 9.75
CA SER A 282 0.05 6.88 9.46
C SER A 282 -0.22 6.68 7.97
N TYR A 283 -0.74 7.68 7.27
CA TYR A 283 -0.97 7.62 5.83
C TYR A 283 0.33 7.56 5.05
N MET A 284 1.32 8.39 5.42
CA MET A 284 2.65 8.38 4.81
C MET A 284 3.34 7.04 4.96
N LEU A 285 3.33 6.45 6.16
CA LEU A 285 3.88 5.12 6.39
C LEU A 285 3.20 4.07 5.50
N ARG A 286 1.88 4.13 5.36
CA ARG A 286 1.14 3.17 4.53
C ARG A 286 1.48 3.30 3.04
N ILE A 287 1.65 4.52 2.54
CA ILE A 287 2.08 4.78 1.16
C ILE A 287 3.53 4.32 0.97
N LEU A 288 4.42 4.63 1.91
CA LEU A 288 5.83 4.24 1.86
C LEU A 288 6.02 2.72 1.89
N THR A 289 5.24 1.98 2.68
CA THR A 289 5.28 0.51 2.70
C THR A 289 4.98 -0.07 1.32
N VAL A 290 3.96 0.43 0.64
CA VAL A 290 3.57 -0.02 -0.71
C VAL A 290 4.60 0.44 -1.75
N SER A 291 5.09 1.68 -1.66
CA SER A 291 6.10 2.22 -2.57
C SER A 291 7.43 1.47 -2.50
N LYS A 292 7.87 1.02 -1.31
CA LYS A 292 9.08 0.21 -1.17
C LYS A 292 9.00 -1.10 -1.97
N HIS A 293 7.87 -1.80 -1.90
CA HIS A 293 7.67 -3.06 -2.63
C HIS A 293 7.49 -2.85 -4.15
N SER A 294 7.02 -1.67 -4.58
CA SER A 294 6.93 -1.32 -6.00
C SER A 294 8.32 -1.07 -6.62
N LEU A 295 9.26 -0.47 -5.89
CA LEU A 295 10.62 -0.19 -6.38
C LEU A 295 11.44 -1.46 -6.64
N GLU A 296 11.21 -2.53 -5.88
CA GLU A 296 11.98 -3.77 -5.99
C GLU A 296 11.58 -4.65 -7.19
N SER A 297 10.46 -4.36 -7.86
CA SER A 297 9.89 -5.25 -8.87
C SER A 297 10.10 -4.86 -10.32
N THR A 298 10.84 -3.79 -10.61
CA THR A 298 11.06 -3.40 -12.00
C THR A 298 11.95 -4.45 -12.69
N VAL A 299 11.75 -4.68 -14.00
CA VAL A 299 12.52 -5.62 -14.84
C VAL A 299 14.03 -5.42 -14.73
N PHE A 300 14.45 -4.22 -14.31
CA PHE A 300 15.82 -3.91 -13.90
C PHE A 300 15.91 -3.87 -12.37
N THR A 301 16.55 -4.88 -11.78
CA THR A 301 16.82 -4.93 -10.34
C THR A 301 18.14 -4.20 -10.03
N LEU A 302 18.20 -3.56 -8.86
CA LEU A 302 19.45 -2.97 -8.34
C LEU A 302 20.35 -4.01 -7.66
N HIS A 303 19.79 -5.17 -7.31
CA HIS A 303 20.51 -6.30 -6.71
C HIS A 303 20.57 -7.45 -7.71
N SER A 304 21.79 -7.93 -7.94
CA SER A 304 22.09 -9.14 -8.72
C SER A 304 21.92 -10.38 -7.84
N ASP A 305 20.69 -10.67 -7.40
CA ASP A 305 20.45 -11.87 -6.61
C ASP A 305 20.06 -13.03 -7.52
N GLY A 306 21.01 -13.96 -7.66
CA GLY A 306 20.80 -15.37 -7.98
C GLY A 306 20.28 -15.64 -9.37
N GLU A 307 21.16 -15.61 -10.38
CA GLU A 307 21.00 -16.47 -11.54
C GLU A 307 20.72 -17.90 -11.04
N LEU A 308 19.60 -18.48 -11.47
CA LEU A 308 19.55 -19.93 -11.59
C LEU A 308 20.69 -20.28 -12.55
N GLU A 309 21.79 -20.76 -11.99
CA GLU A 309 22.96 -21.23 -12.71
C GLU A 309 22.53 -22.51 -13.42
N PHE A 310 21.99 -22.36 -14.63
CA PHE A 310 21.80 -23.47 -15.55
C PHE A 310 23.20 -23.85 -16.04
N ASP A 311 23.76 -24.88 -15.43
CA ASP A 311 25.07 -25.43 -15.77
C ASP A 311 25.03 -25.86 -17.25
N GLY A 312 25.89 -25.23 -18.07
CA GLY A 312 25.94 -25.40 -19.53
C GLY A 312 26.57 -26.71 -19.99
#